data_AF-A0A6J4VGQ2-F1
#
_entry.id   AF-A0A6J4VGQ2-F1
#
_cell.length_a   1.000
_cell.length_b   1.000
_cell.length_c   1.000
_cell.angle_alpha   90.00
_cell.angle_beta   90.00
_cell.angle_gamma   90.00
#
_symmetry.space_group_name_H-M   'P 1'
#
loop_
_entity.id
_entity.type
_entity.pdbx_description
1 polymer ?
#
loop_
_entity_poly.entity_id
_entity_poly.type
_entity_poly.pdbx_seq_one_letter_code
_entity_poly.pdbx_strand_id
1 'polypeptide(L)'
;MATSKTATLVADVHAVLGEGPVWVEREQALYWVDIKGYKVFRHTPEAGALRKWETPYRVCSLAPRESEGFIGGTEDGFSRVDLEADRFVPLVNPEPDRITNRFNDGKLDRAGRFWAGTMDNDEAAASGALYRLDPDGSWLRVDDGYKVTNGPAFSPDGRLMYHNDSARQVTY
;
A
#
# COMPACT_ATOMS: atom_id res chain seq x y z
N MET A 1 -16.13 17.61 -27.42
CA MET A 1 -15.42 18.69 -26.72
C MET A 1 -14.58 18.05 -25.64
N ALA A 2 -13.25 18.24 -25.65
CA ALA A 2 -12.41 17.75 -24.56
C ALA A 2 -12.62 18.68 -23.35
N THR A 3 -13.23 18.18 -22.28
CA THR A 3 -13.25 18.88 -21.00
C THR A 3 -11.80 19.03 -20.53
N SER A 4 -11.33 20.27 -20.42
CA SER A 4 -10.05 20.58 -19.77
C SER A 4 -10.08 19.97 -18.37
N LYS A 5 -9.22 18.98 -18.13
CA LYS A 5 -9.04 18.40 -16.80
C LYS A 5 -8.05 19.27 -16.04
N THR A 6 -8.56 20.19 -15.24
CA THR A 6 -7.72 20.95 -14.30
C THR A 6 -7.50 20.08 -13.06
N ALA A 7 -6.24 19.84 -12.69
CA ALA A 7 -5.92 19.24 -11.40
C ALA A 7 -5.94 20.33 -10.32
N THR A 8 -6.51 20.02 -9.16
CA THR A 8 -6.53 20.91 -7.98
C THR A 8 -5.82 20.24 -6.82
N LEU A 9 -5.11 21.04 -6.02
CA LEU A 9 -4.50 20.56 -4.79
C LEU A 9 -5.60 20.42 -3.72
N VAL A 10 -5.87 19.18 -3.31
CA VAL A 10 -6.91 18.87 -2.31
C VAL A 10 -6.36 18.78 -0.88
N ALA A 11 -5.06 18.56 -0.73
CA ALA A 11 -4.39 18.48 0.56
C ALA A 11 -2.90 18.86 0.40
N ASP A 12 -2.49 19.97 1.01
CA ASP A 12 -1.08 20.44 1.01
C ASP A 12 -0.33 19.90 2.23
N VAL A 13 -0.08 18.58 2.23
CA VAL A 13 0.45 17.87 3.42
C VAL A 13 1.97 17.79 3.48
N HIS A 14 2.67 18.17 2.39
CA HIS A 14 4.13 18.03 2.26
C HIS A 14 4.66 16.66 2.69
N ALA A 15 3.99 15.58 2.27
CA ALA A 15 4.41 14.21 2.58
C ALA A 15 5.84 13.96 2.10
N VAL A 16 6.66 13.31 2.93
CA VAL A 16 8.05 12.96 2.57
C VAL A 16 8.06 11.94 1.44
N LEU A 17 7.20 10.93 1.53
CA LEU A 17 6.94 9.96 0.47
C LEU A 17 5.46 9.56 0.49
N GLY A 18 4.62 10.39 -0.15
CA GLY A 18 3.19 10.14 -0.31
C GLY A 18 2.91 9.00 -1.29
N GLU A 19 2.24 7.94 -0.84
CA GLU A 19 2.05 6.71 -1.61
C GLU A 19 0.72 6.01 -1.30
N GLY A 20 0.39 4.98 -2.08
CA GLY A 20 -0.70 4.04 -1.82
C GLY A 20 -2.09 4.68 -1.66
N PRO A 21 -2.54 5.58 -2.57
CA PRO A 21 -3.86 6.17 -2.49
C PRO A 21 -4.96 5.11 -2.63
N VAL A 22 -5.92 5.10 -1.69
CA VAL A 22 -7.06 4.19 -1.71
C VAL A 22 -8.36 4.94 -1.38
N TRP A 23 -9.35 4.80 -2.25
CA TRP A 23 -10.69 5.33 -2.02
C TRP A 23 -11.51 4.33 -1.21
N VAL A 24 -12.09 4.79 -0.10
CA VAL A 24 -12.98 3.99 0.75
C VAL A 24 -14.41 4.48 0.55
N GLU A 25 -15.17 3.75 -0.26
CA GLU A 25 -16.50 4.16 -0.72
C GLU A 25 -17.49 4.37 0.43
N ARG A 26 -17.53 3.46 1.41
CA ARG A 26 -18.45 3.58 2.56
C ARG A 26 -18.23 4.86 3.40
N GLU A 27 -17.05 5.47 3.28
CA GLU A 27 -16.64 6.66 4.03
C GLU A 27 -16.53 7.91 3.14
N GLN A 28 -16.72 7.76 1.81
CA GLN A 28 -16.49 8.79 0.79
C GLN A 28 -15.17 9.54 1.01
N ALA A 29 -14.10 8.78 1.27
CA ALA A 29 -12.82 9.35 1.65
C ALA A 29 -11.63 8.69 0.92
N LEU A 30 -10.65 9.52 0.59
CA LEU A 30 -9.35 9.09 0.08
C LEU A 30 -8.38 8.93 1.24
N TYR A 31 -7.75 7.77 1.35
CA TYR A 31 -6.65 7.50 2.26
C TYR A 31 -5.34 7.38 1.48
N TRP A 32 -4.22 7.77 2.11
CA TRP A 32 -2.88 7.53 1.57
C TRP A 32 -1.86 7.53 2.71
N VAL A 33 -0.68 6.98 2.46
CA VAL A 33 0.40 6.92 3.44
C VAL A 33 1.46 7.97 3.14
N ASP A 34 2.20 8.40 4.17
CA ASP A 34 3.52 8.98 4.03
C ASP A 34 4.53 8.01 4.63
N ILE A 35 5.15 7.21 3.76
CA ILE A 35 5.97 6.06 4.15
C ILE A 35 7.15 6.52 5.00
N LYS A 36 7.87 7.56 4.55
CA LYS A 36 9.05 8.08 5.25
C LYS A 36 8.71 9.07 6.35
N GLY A 37 7.53 9.67 6.32
CA GLY A 37 7.01 10.55 7.35
C GLY A 37 6.24 9.86 8.48
N TYR A 38 6.05 8.54 8.44
CA TYR A 38 5.34 7.75 9.45
C TYR A 38 3.90 8.25 9.69
N LYS A 39 3.16 8.49 8.61
CA LYS A 39 1.78 9.01 8.70
C LYS A 39 0.82 8.28 7.79
N VAL A 40 -0.44 8.28 8.17
CA VAL A 40 -1.58 8.02 7.28
C VAL A 40 -2.43 9.28 7.24
N PHE A 41 -2.95 9.59 6.06
CA PHE A 41 -3.86 10.70 5.84
C PHE A 41 -5.21 10.21 5.35
N ARG A 42 -6.25 10.98 5.64
CA ARG A 42 -7.59 10.82 5.08
C ARG A 42 -8.12 12.17 4.63
N HIS A 43 -8.57 12.27 3.40
CA HIS A 43 -9.30 13.42 2.89
C HIS A 43 -10.74 13.05 2.54
N THR A 44 -11.70 13.84 2.99
CA THR A 44 -13.12 13.71 2.64
C THR A 44 -13.50 14.88 1.73
N PRO A 45 -13.60 14.68 0.40
CA PRO A 45 -13.71 15.79 -0.57
C PRO A 45 -14.92 16.70 -0.34
N GLU A 46 -16.10 16.14 -0.07
CA GLU A 46 -17.32 16.94 0.12
C GLU A 46 -17.26 17.84 1.36
N ALA A 47 -16.64 17.36 2.43
CA ALA A 47 -16.48 18.11 3.67
C ALA A 47 -15.23 19.01 3.68
N GLY A 48 -14.33 18.85 2.69
CA GLY A 48 -13.00 19.46 2.70
C GLY A 48 -12.12 19.04 3.90
N ALA A 49 -12.51 17.97 4.61
CA ALA A 49 -11.86 17.59 5.86
C ALA A 49 -10.60 16.77 5.59
N LEU A 50 -9.51 17.11 6.28
CA LEU A 50 -8.26 16.36 6.30
C LEU A 50 -8.01 15.83 7.71
N ARG A 51 -7.77 14.53 7.83
CA ARG A 51 -7.30 13.87 9.05
C ARG A 51 -5.92 13.27 8.81
N LYS A 52 -5.17 13.15 9.91
CA LYS A 52 -3.82 12.59 9.94
C LYS A 52 -3.67 11.72 11.19
N TRP A 53 -2.99 10.61 11.02
CA TRP A 53 -2.51 9.75 12.10
C TRP A 53 -1.00 9.60 11.97
N GLU A 54 -0.28 9.68 13.08
CA GLU A 54 1.10 9.21 13.15
C GLU A 54 1.07 7.68 13.29
N THR A 55 2.06 6.99 12.74
CA THR A 55 2.16 5.52 12.81
C THR A 55 3.40 5.09 13.58
N PRO A 56 3.35 3.97 14.31
CA PRO A 56 4.48 3.49 15.11
C PRO A 56 5.66 2.99 14.26
N TYR A 57 5.41 2.69 12.99
CA TYR A 57 6.35 2.19 12.00
C TYR A 57 5.89 2.62 10.60
N ARG A 58 6.71 2.38 9.58
CA ARG A 58 6.34 2.71 8.19
C ARG A 58 5.19 1.82 7.72
N VAL A 59 4.06 2.44 7.41
CA VAL A 59 2.97 1.81 6.65
C VAL A 59 3.19 2.19 5.19
N CYS A 60 3.31 1.19 4.32
CA CYS A 60 3.77 1.37 2.94
C CYS A 60 2.61 1.33 1.93
N SER A 61 1.57 0.58 2.24
CA SER A 61 0.33 0.51 1.47
C SER A 61 -0.84 0.12 2.38
N LEU A 62 -2.05 0.49 1.99
CA LEU A 62 -3.28 0.20 2.74
C LEU A 62 -4.37 -0.32 1.80
N ALA A 63 -5.14 -1.27 2.31
CA ALA A 63 -6.36 -1.74 1.69
C ALA A 63 -7.48 -1.85 2.74
N PRO A 64 -8.68 -1.29 2.48
CA PRO A 64 -9.78 -1.37 3.41
C PRO A 64 -10.23 -2.82 3.58
N ARG A 65 -10.48 -3.21 4.82
CA ARG A 65 -11.13 -4.50 5.12
C ARG A 65 -12.64 -4.37 4.95
N GLU A 66 -13.31 -5.51 4.78
CA GLU A 66 -14.79 -5.56 4.80
C GLU A 66 -15.33 -5.16 6.18
N SER A 67 -14.67 -5.63 7.24
CA SER A 67 -14.85 -5.08 8.58
C SER A 67 -14.10 -3.76 8.74
N GLU A 68 -14.27 -3.11 9.89
CA GLU A 68 -13.50 -1.91 10.27
C GLU A 68 -11.97 -2.06 10.08
N GLY A 69 -11.34 -0.95 9.74
CA GLY A 69 -9.90 -0.82 9.55
C GLY A 69 -9.37 -1.32 8.20
N PHE A 70 -8.07 -1.60 8.18
CA PHE A 70 -7.29 -1.89 7.00
C PHE A 70 -6.40 -3.12 7.19
N ILE A 71 -6.00 -3.72 6.06
CA ILE A 71 -4.78 -4.50 5.96
C ILE A 71 -3.72 -3.59 5.34
N GLY A 72 -2.47 -3.70 5.80
CA GLY A 72 -1.37 -2.92 5.26
C GLY A 72 -0.09 -3.75 5.10
N GLY A 73 0.68 -3.40 4.08
CA GLY A 73 2.09 -3.77 3.98
C GLY A 73 2.92 -2.73 4.72
N THR A 74 3.82 -3.18 5.59
CA THR A 74 4.62 -2.33 6.49
C THR A 74 6.10 -2.67 6.38
N GLU A 75 6.95 -1.95 7.09
CA GLU A 75 8.37 -2.35 7.21
C GLU A 75 8.59 -3.69 7.92
N ASP A 76 7.64 -4.11 8.76
CA ASP A 76 7.72 -5.37 9.53
C ASP A 76 6.76 -6.46 9.03
N GLY A 77 6.24 -6.33 7.81
CA GLY A 77 5.40 -7.35 7.19
C GLY A 77 3.95 -6.92 6.95
N PHE A 78 3.04 -7.90 6.92
CA PHE A 78 1.61 -7.64 6.84
C PHE A 78 1.03 -7.33 8.22
N SER A 79 0.20 -6.30 8.31
CA SER A 79 -0.43 -5.86 9.56
C SER A 79 -1.91 -5.51 9.38
N ARG A 80 -2.72 -5.75 10.41
CA ARG A 80 -4.03 -5.08 10.54
C ARG A 80 -3.81 -3.71 11.13
N VAL A 81 -4.44 -2.70 10.54
CA VAL A 81 -4.31 -1.30 10.93
C VAL A 81 -5.71 -0.76 11.24
N ASP A 82 -5.89 -0.29 12.47
CA ASP A 82 -7.08 0.41 12.93
C ASP A 82 -6.66 1.81 13.40
N LEU A 83 -6.89 2.80 12.55
CA LEU A 83 -6.43 4.17 12.75
C LEU A 83 -7.20 4.89 13.87
N GLU A 84 -8.50 4.61 14.01
CA GLU A 84 -9.33 5.27 15.03
C GLU A 84 -9.03 4.72 16.42
N ALA A 85 -8.75 3.42 16.52
CA ALA A 85 -8.38 2.76 17.77
C ALA A 85 -6.88 2.83 18.08
N ASP A 86 -6.07 3.48 17.24
CA ASP A 86 -4.61 3.53 17.32
C ASP A 86 -3.98 2.13 17.53
N ARG A 87 -4.49 1.13 16.77
CA ARG A 87 -4.14 -0.27 16.95
C ARG A 87 -3.55 -0.88 15.68
N PHE A 88 -2.31 -1.32 15.83
CA PHE A 88 -1.49 -1.90 14.77
C PHE A 88 -1.11 -3.31 15.17
N VAL A 89 -1.69 -4.32 14.50
CA VAL A 89 -1.53 -5.74 14.86
C VAL A 89 -0.75 -6.44 13.76
N PRO A 90 0.52 -6.80 13.99
CA PRO A 90 1.29 -7.63 13.06
C PRO A 90 0.57 -8.96 12.81
N LEU A 91 0.53 -9.39 11.56
CA LEU A 91 -0.01 -10.69 11.17
C LEU A 91 1.11 -11.67 10.84
N VAL A 92 1.96 -11.29 9.88
CA VAL A 92 3.09 -12.12 9.47
C VAL A 92 4.15 -11.26 8.79
N ASN A 93 5.41 -11.51 9.14
CA ASN A 93 6.55 -11.00 8.40
C ASN A 93 7.08 -12.12 7.50
N PRO A 94 6.92 -12.04 6.16
CA PRO A 94 7.44 -13.06 5.25
C PRO A 94 8.96 -12.96 5.06
N GLU A 95 9.61 -11.90 5.55
CA GLU A 95 11.04 -11.62 5.37
C GLU A 95 11.77 -11.31 6.70
N PRO A 96 11.64 -12.13 7.76
CA PRO A 96 12.16 -11.81 9.09
C PRO A 96 13.69 -11.62 9.11
N ASP A 97 14.41 -12.24 8.17
CA ASP A 97 15.86 -12.15 8.06
C ASP A 97 16.35 -11.02 7.11
N ARG A 98 15.43 -10.31 6.43
CA ARG A 98 15.77 -9.20 5.50
C ARG A 98 15.47 -7.86 6.14
N ILE A 99 16.20 -7.53 7.20
CA ILE A 99 15.97 -6.33 8.02
C ILE A 99 16.12 -4.98 7.28
N THR A 100 16.73 -4.96 6.09
CA THR A 100 16.83 -3.76 5.25
C THR A 100 15.66 -3.63 4.27
N ASN A 101 14.85 -4.68 4.12
CA ASN A 101 13.67 -4.65 3.28
C ASN A 101 12.49 -4.01 4.01
N ARG A 102 11.56 -3.47 3.22
CA ARG A 102 10.20 -3.12 3.64
C ARG A 102 9.22 -3.48 2.53
N PHE A 103 7.94 -3.58 2.86
CA PHE A 103 6.92 -3.48 1.82
C PHE A 103 6.98 -2.12 1.10
N ASN A 104 6.45 -2.09 -0.11
CA ASN A 104 6.25 -0.89 -0.91
C ASN A 104 4.77 -0.81 -1.29
N ASP A 105 4.44 -0.86 -2.58
CA ASP A 105 3.05 -0.79 -3.04
C ASP A 105 2.29 -2.11 -2.80
N GLY A 106 0.96 -2.00 -2.72
CA GLY A 106 0.08 -3.13 -2.48
C GLY A 106 -1.39 -2.83 -2.80
N LYS A 107 -2.13 -3.86 -3.23
CA LYS A 107 -3.52 -3.73 -3.68
C LYS A 107 -4.29 -5.04 -3.47
N LEU A 108 -5.60 -4.93 -3.20
CA LEU A 108 -6.51 -6.07 -3.25
C LEU A 108 -6.84 -6.47 -4.68
N ASP A 109 -6.93 -7.76 -4.92
CA ASP A 109 -7.61 -8.27 -6.11
C ASP A 109 -9.12 -8.47 -5.87
N ARG A 110 -9.83 -8.90 -6.92
CA ARG A 110 -11.30 -9.13 -6.88
C ARG A 110 -11.73 -10.27 -5.96
N ALA A 111 -10.80 -11.13 -5.53
CA ALA A 111 -11.05 -12.21 -4.60
C ALA A 111 -10.74 -11.81 -3.14
N GLY A 112 -10.40 -10.54 -2.90
CA GLY A 112 -10.07 -10.03 -1.57
C GLY A 112 -8.67 -10.42 -1.09
N ARG A 113 -7.80 -10.90 -1.99
CA ARG A 113 -6.41 -11.25 -1.65
C ARG A 113 -5.57 -9.98 -1.71
N PHE A 114 -4.75 -9.74 -0.69
CA PHE A 114 -3.88 -8.58 -0.64
C PHE A 114 -2.52 -8.92 -1.24
N TRP A 115 -2.20 -8.27 -2.34
CA TRP A 115 -0.93 -8.41 -3.03
C TRP A 115 -0.04 -7.22 -2.66
N ALA A 116 1.20 -7.49 -2.25
CA ALA A 116 2.13 -6.44 -1.90
C ALA A 116 3.56 -6.87 -2.23
N GLY A 117 4.38 -5.92 -2.68
CA GLY A 117 5.77 -6.16 -3.02
C GLY A 117 6.73 -5.58 -1.98
N THR A 118 7.85 -6.26 -1.74
CA THR A 118 8.94 -5.75 -0.90
C THR A 118 10.09 -5.18 -1.74
N MET A 119 10.90 -4.35 -1.11
CA MET A 119 12.12 -3.78 -1.70
C MET A 119 13.16 -3.56 -0.62
N ASP A 120 14.44 -3.53 -1.01
CA ASP A 120 15.49 -2.97 -0.17
C ASP A 120 15.21 -1.47 0.03
N ASN A 121 15.17 -1.00 1.27
CA ASN A 121 14.74 0.36 1.59
C ASN A 121 15.66 1.43 0.98
N ASP A 122 16.94 1.11 0.80
CA ASP A 122 17.94 2.00 0.21
C ASP A 122 18.14 1.75 -1.30
N GLU A 123 17.34 0.85 -1.88
CA GLU A 123 17.39 0.47 -3.30
C GLU A 123 18.80 -0.02 -3.72
N ALA A 124 19.55 -0.60 -2.80
CA ALA A 124 20.90 -1.08 -3.04
C ALA A 124 20.87 -2.48 -3.65
N ALA A 125 20.06 -3.38 -3.08
CA ALA A 125 19.97 -4.78 -3.47
C ALA A 125 18.68 -5.10 -4.27
N ALA A 126 18.75 -6.10 -5.14
CA ALA A 126 17.59 -6.69 -5.78
C ALA A 126 16.99 -7.82 -4.91
N SER A 127 16.68 -7.49 -3.65
CA SER A 127 16.16 -8.41 -2.62
C SER A 127 14.64 -8.40 -2.52
N GLY A 128 13.94 -7.61 -3.33
CA GLY A 128 12.49 -7.49 -3.31
C GLY A 128 11.78 -8.75 -3.82
N ALA A 129 10.58 -8.98 -3.30
CA ALA A 129 9.72 -10.09 -3.69
C ALA A 129 8.25 -9.68 -3.71
N LEU A 130 7.46 -10.39 -4.51
CA LEU A 130 6.02 -10.20 -4.58
C LEU A 130 5.32 -11.24 -3.70
N TYR A 131 4.46 -10.78 -2.81
CA TYR A 131 3.70 -11.63 -1.91
C TYR A 131 2.19 -11.48 -2.14
N ARG A 132 1.47 -12.55 -1.79
CA ARG A 132 0.02 -12.56 -1.69
C ARG A 132 -0.38 -13.03 -0.29
N LEU A 133 -1.30 -12.31 0.34
CA LEU A 133 -1.98 -12.69 1.58
C LEU A 133 -3.45 -12.99 1.25
N ASP A 134 -3.88 -14.20 1.54
CA ASP A 134 -5.25 -14.67 1.34
C ASP A 134 -6.15 -14.30 2.55
N PRO A 135 -7.48 -14.21 2.38
CA PRO A 135 -8.41 -13.82 3.46
C PRO A 135 -8.37 -14.71 4.70
N ASP A 136 -7.97 -15.98 4.56
CA ASP A 136 -7.80 -16.92 5.66
C ASP A 136 -6.50 -16.73 6.46
N GLY A 137 -5.64 -15.79 6.02
CA GLY A 137 -4.35 -15.49 6.63
C GLY A 137 -3.19 -16.31 6.08
N SER A 138 -3.43 -17.26 5.17
CA SER A 138 -2.35 -17.92 4.44
C SER A 138 -1.68 -16.93 3.48
N TRP A 139 -0.39 -17.13 3.22
CA TRP A 139 0.38 -16.25 2.37
C TRP A 139 1.35 -17.04 1.49
N LEU A 140 1.74 -16.44 0.37
CA LEU A 140 2.64 -17.04 -0.61
C LEU A 140 3.62 -15.99 -1.15
N ARG A 141 4.90 -16.36 -1.26
CA ARG A 141 5.85 -15.65 -2.13
C ARG A 141 5.61 -16.10 -3.57
N VAL A 142 5.16 -15.19 -4.41
CA VAL A 142 4.73 -15.50 -5.78
C VAL A 142 5.89 -15.39 -6.75
N ASP A 143 6.75 -14.38 -6.57
CA ASP A 143 7.94 -14.16 -7.39
C ASP A 143 8.98 -13.33 -6.60
N ASP A 144 10.23 -13.26 -7.06
CA ASP A 144 11.30 -12.54 -6.39
C ASP A 144 12.40 -11.98 -7.33
N GLY A 145 13.43 -11.38 -6.74
CA GLY A 145 14.57 -10.82 -7.47
C GLY A 145 14.35 -9.41 -8.00
N TYR A 146 13.40 -8.68 -7.41
CA TYR A 146 13.08 -7.31 -7.77
C TYR A 146 13.96 -6.30 -7.05
N LYS A 147 14.21 -5.16 -7.70
CA LYS A 147 14.90 -4.04 -7.05
C LYS A 147 13.92 -3.09 -6.37
N VAL A 148 12.86 -2.67 -7.07
CA VAL A 148 11.78 -1.85 -6.47
C VAL A 148 10.43 -2.34 -6.98
N THR A 149 9.72 -3.13 -6.18
CA THR A 149 8.37 -3.60 -6.53
C THR A 149 7.35 -2.47 -6.44
N ASN A 150 6.57 -2.25 -7.50
CA ASN A 150 5.46 -1.30 -7.51
C ASN A 150 4.23 -1.91 -8.20
N GLY A 151 3.06 -1.28 -8.06
CA GLY A 151 1.78 -1.93 -8.31
C GLY A 151 1.37 -2.87 -7.15
N PRO A 152 0.44 -3.82 -7.35
CA PRO A 152 -0.06 -4.28 -8.64
C PRO A 152 -1.32 -3.56 -9.12
N ALA A 153 -1.61 -3.72 -10.42
CA ALA A 153 -2.90 -3.43 -11.03
C ALA A 153 -3.47 -4.71 -11.66
N PHE A 154 -4.78 -4.77 -11.84
CA PHE A 154 -5.45 -5.95 -12.39
C PHE A 154 -6.25 -5.57 -13.63
N SER A 155 -6.28 -6.45 -14.64
CA SER A 155 -7.16 -6.28 -15.79
C SER A 155 -8.63 -6.22 -15.34
N PRO A 156 -9.53 -5.55 -16.09
CA PRO A 156 -10.94 -5.46 -15.70
C PRO A 156 -11.64 -6.82 -15.53
N ASP A 157 -11.21 -7.83 -16.28
CA ASP A 157 -11.70 -9.22 -16.18
C ASP A 157 -10.99 -10.05 -15.08
N GLY A 158 -9.99 -9.48 -14.40
CA GLY A 158 -9.24 -10.12 -13.32
C GLY A 158 -8.30 -11.25 -13.75
N ARG A 159 -8.08 -11.44 -15.06
CA ARG A 159 -7.25 -12.54 -15.58
C ARG A 159 -5.75 -12.24 -15.58
N LEU A 160 -5.38 -10.97 -15.59
CA LEU A 160 -4.00 -10.51 -15.58
C LEU A 160 -3.75 -9.62 -14.38
N MET A 161 -2.62 -9.84 -13.73
CA MET A 161 -2.03 -8.91 -12.79
C MET A 161 -0.82 -8.28 -13.48
N TYR A 162 -0.70 -6.96 -13.36
CA TYR A 162 0.45 -6.19 -13.79
C TYR A 162 1.19 -5.68 -12.56
N HIS A 163 2.49 -5.83 -12.51
CA HIS A 163 3.31 -5.16 -11.50
C HIS A 163 4.65 -4.72 -12.09
N ASN A 164 5.39 -3.91 -11.35
CA ASN A 164 6.58 -3.25 -11.86
C ASN A 164 7.81 -3.54 -11.02
N ASP A 165 8.97 -3.61 -11.69
CA ASP A 165 10.26 -3.31 -11.08
C ASP A 165 10.67 -1.91 -11.54
N SER A 166 10.38 -0.90 -10.73
CA SER A 166 10.53 0.51 -11.10
C SER A 166 11.99 0.88 -11.40
N ALA A 167 12.95 0.31 -10.65
CA ALA A 167 14.36 0.58 -10.87
C ALA A 167 14.88 -0.02 -12.17
N ARG A 168 14.26 -1.09 -12.66
CA ARG A 168 14.56 -1.68 -13.98
C ARG A 168 13.67 -1.13 -15.10
N GLN A 169 12.62 -0.38 -14.77
CA GLN A 169 11.61 0.11 -15.70
C GLN A 169 10.93 -1.01 -16.50
N VAL A 170 10.64 -2.14 -15.84
CA VAL A 170 9.98 -3.31 -16.44
C VAL A 170 8.59 -3.47 -15.83
N THR A 171 7.60 -3.80 -16.68
CA THR A 171 6.27 -4.28 -16.26
C THR A 171 6.19 -5.77 -16.54
N TYR A 172 5.73 -6.53 -15.56
CA TYR A 172 5.43 -7.94 -15.65
C TYR A 172 3.91 -8.15 -15.68
#